data_AF-A0A9I9CXX2-F1
#
_entry.id   AF-A0A9I9CXX2-F1
#
_cell.length_a   1.000
_cell.length_b   1.000
_cell.length_c   1.000
_cell.angle_alpha   90.00
_cell.angle_beta   90.00
_cell.angle_gamma   90.00
#
_symmetry.space_group_name_H-M   'P 1'
#
loop_
_entity.id
_entity.type
_entity.pdbx_description
1 polymer ?
#
loop_
_entity_poly.entity_id
_entity_poly.type
_entity_poly.pdbx_seq_one_letter_code
_entity_poly.pdbx_strand_id
1 'polypeptide(L)'
;MVEKVGIEGEGKRYALLQAVKDSEYVKKMYGGYLNVFVAAFGDEGEKWDLIMVVDGVFPTMNELRDYDGFIITGSIYDAYGNESWILYLCFLLQTLDAMGKKLFGICFGVLCRALRGKVGKAATGWDIGVRKVEMMGSSEWKSVEEMGEIPRSLFIIECHQDEVWEIPLGAQVICFSD
;
A
#
# COMPACT_ATOMS: atom_id res chain seq x y z
N MET A 1 -28.63 -35.88 8.10
CA MET A 1 -27.17 -35.72 8.25
C MET A 1 -26.66 -35.34 6.88
N VAL A 2 -26.24 -34.10 6.68
CA VAL A 2 -25.67 -33.64 5.40
C VAL A 2 -24.18 -33.54 5.62
N GLU A 3 -23.43 -34.38 4.92
CA GLU A 3 -21.97 -34.36 4.89
C GLU A 3 -21.51 -33.01 4.34
N LYS A 4 -20.78 -32.25 5.17
CA LYS A 4 -19.97 -31.14 4.68
C LYS A 4 -18.73 -31.76 4.03
N VAL A 5 -18.75 -31.83 2.71
CA VAL A 5 -17.55 -32.03 1.89
C VAL A 5 -16.59 -30.89 2.23
N GLY A 6 -15.43 -31.23 2.80
CA GLY A 6 -14.36 -30.28 3.06
C GLY A 6 -13.85 -29.74 1.72
N ILE A 7 -14.04 -28.46 1.49
CA ILE A 7 -13.36 -27.74 0.41
C ILE A 7 -12.04 -27.27 1.00
N GLU A 8 -10.94 -27.86 0.55
CA GLU A 8 -9.60 -27.29 0.73
C GLU A 8 -9.57 -25.92 0.03
N GLY A 9 -9.55 -24.87 0.84
CA GLY A 9 -9.30 -23.50 0.44
C GLY A 9 -8.99 -22.72 1.70
N GLU A 10 -7.74 -22.79 2.17
CA GLU A 10 -7.29 -21.88 3.22
C GLU A 10 -7.48 -20.45 2.70
N GLY A 11 -8.27 -19.64 3.42
CA GLY A 11 -8.54 -18.26 3.03
C GLY A 11 -7.25 -17.46 2.89
N LYS A 12 -7.22 -16.53 1.93
CA LYS A 12 -6.05 -15.70 1.65
C LYS A 12 -5.58 -14.97 2.90
N ARG A 13 -4.28 -14.74 3.01
CA ARG A 13 -3.67 -14.04 4.14
C ARG A 13 -2.90 -12.82 3.68
N TYR A 14 -3.14 -11.68 4.30
CA TYR A 14 -2.47 -10.42 3.99
C TYR A 14 -1.80 -9.83 5.22
N ALA A 15 -0.72 -9.08 5.00
CA ALA A 15 -0.07 -8.31 6.04
C ALA A 15 -0.22 -6.81 5.77
N LEU A 16 -0.67 -6.08 6.78
CA LEU A 16 -0.59 -4.62 6.81
C LEU A 16 0.72 -4.21 7.49
N LEU A 17 1.68 -3.75 6.68
CA LEU A 17 2.94 -3.16 7.11
C LEU A 17 2.68 -1.70 7.52
N GLN A 18 2.42 -1.49 8.81
CA GLN A 18 2.03 -0.20 9.35
C GLN A 18 3.24 0.68 9.64
N ALA A 19 3.40 1.70 8.80
CA ALA A 19 4.50 2.68 8.81
C ALA A 19 4.16 3.97 9.60
N VAL A 20 3.09 3.94 10.41
CA VAL A 20 2.65 5.05 11.26
C VAL A 20 1.97 4.52 12.52
N LYS A 21 2.11 5.23 13.64
CA LYS A 21 1.37 4.89 14.86
C LYS A 21 -0.09 5.28 14.72
N ASP A 22 -1.00 4.47 15.26
CA ASP A 22 -2.40 4.86 15.33
C ASP A 22 -2.53 6.15 16.15
N SER A 23 -3.17 7.15 15.56
CA SER A 23 -3.57 8.34 16.32
C SER A 23 -4.72 8.00 17.26
N GLU A 24 -4.87 8.79 18.34
CA GLU A 24 -6.01 8.62 19.26
C GLU A 24 -7.36 8.74 18.54
N TYR A 25 -7.44 9.58 17.50
CA TYR A 25 -8.61 9.68 16.65
C TYR A 25 -8.91 8.36 15.93
N VAL A 26 -7.92 7.75 15.28
CA VAL A 26 -8.10 6.51 14.51
C VAL A 26 -8.43 5.34 15.42
N LYS A 27 -7.80 5.25 16.59
CA LYS A 27 -8.16 4.24 17.60
C LYS A 27 -9.61 4.40 18.05
N LYS A 28 -10.04 5.63 18.36
CA LYS A 28 -11.40 5.90 18.84
C LYS A 28 -12.47 5.65 17.77
N MET A 29 -12.21 6.05 16.52
CA MET A 29 -13.21 5.99 15.45
C MET A 29 -13.26 4.64 14.74
N TYR A 30 -12.11 3.97 14.61
CA TYR A 30 -11.98 2.77 13.78
C TYR A 30 -11.37 1.58 14.52
N GLY A 31 -10.82 1.77 15.72
CA GLY A 31 -10.10 0.71 16.44
C GLY A 31 -8.69 0.45 15.92
N GLY A 32 -8.11 1.40 15.17
CA GLY A 32 -6.76 1.30 14.58
C GLY A 32 -6.80 1.23 13.04
N TYR A 33 -5.67 1.49 12.39
CA TYR A 33 -5.60 1.48 10.93
C TYR A 33 -5.88 0.10 10.32
N LEU A 34 -5.54 -1.00 11.00
CA LEU A 34 -5.87 -2.35 10.52
C LEU A 34 -7.36 -2.47 10.14
N ASN A 35 -8.25 -2.00 11.00
CA ASN A 35 -9.69 -2.08 10.77
C ASN A 35 -10.15 -1.19 9.61
N VAL A 36 -9.47 -0.05 9.37
CA VAL A 36 -9.74 0.79 8.20
C VAL A 36 -9.43 0.02 6.92
N PHE A 37 -8.29 -0.68 6.88
CA PHE A 37 -7.87 -1.46 5.71
C PHE A 37 -8.72 -2.70 5.49
N VAL A 38 -9.03 -3.44 6.56
CA VAL A 38 -9.93 -4.60 6.48
C VAL A 38 -11.33 -4.18 6.03
N ALA A 39 -11.87 -3.06 6.52
CA ALA A 39 -13.17 -2.56 6.07
C ALA A 39 -13.17 -2.11 4.60
N ALA A 40 -12.04 -1.63 4.09
CA ALA A 40 -11.92 -1.14 2.71
C ALA A 40 -11.62 -2.25 1.69
N PHE A 41 -10.87 -3.30 2.07
CA PHE A 41 -10.30 -4.27 1.14
C PHE A 41 -10.49 -5.74 1.53
N GLY A 42 -10.98 -6.03 2.74
CA GLY A 42 -11.08 -7.40 3.23
C GLY A 42 -12.36 -8.09 2.77
N ASP A 43 -12.23 -9.38 2.43
CA ASP A 43 -13.35 -10.27 2.09
C ASP A 43 -13.56 -11.36 3.16
N GLU A 44 -14.73 -12.01 3.13
CA GLU A 44 -15.06 -13.10 4.06
C GLU A 44 -14.07 -14.27 3.93
N GLY A 45 -13.55 -14.73 5.07
CA GLY A 45 -12.60 -15.85 5.14
C GLY A 45 -11.13 -15.44 5.00
N GLU A 46 -10.83 -14.19 4.65
CA GLU A 46 -9.46 -13.69 4.61
C GLU A 46 -8.89 -13.44 6.01
N LYS A 47 -7.58 -13.63 6.15
CA LYS A 47 -6.82 -13.34 7.37
C LYS A 47 -5.94 -12.11 7.17
N TRP A 48 -5.93 -11.22 8.16
CA TRP A 48 -5.21 -9.96 8.09
C TRP A 48 -4.36 -9.77 9.33
N ASP A 49 -3.04 -9.69 9.14
CA ASP A 49 -2.09 -9.45 10.22
C ASP A 49 -1.57 -8.01 10.20
N LEU A 50 -1.46 -7.41 11.37
CA LEU A 50 -0.83 -6.10 11.54
C LEU A 50 0.64 -6.27 11.93
N ILE A 51 1.53 -5.61 11.20
CA ILE A 51 2.98 -5.60 11.47
C ILE A 51 3.45 -4.15 11.61
N MET A 52 3.91 -3.79 12.80
CA MET A 52 4.35 -2.43 13.16
C MET A 52 5.79 -2.15 12.68
N VAL A 53 5.97 -2.01 11.37
CA VAL A 53 7.29 -1.72 10.77
C VAL A 53 7.89 -0.39 11.25
N VAL A 54 7.03 0.57 11.61
CA VAL A 54 7.46 1.85 12.23
C VAL A 54 8.14 1.66 13.60
N ASP A 55 7.81 0.58 14.30
CA ASP A 55 8.44 0.20 15.58
C ASP A 55 9.61 -0.79 15.37
N GLY A 56 10.04 -1.01 14.12
CA GLY A 56 11.13 -1.91 13.78
C GLY A 56 10.76 -3.40 13.83
N VAL A 57 9.46 -3.72 13.89
CA VAL A 57 8.97 -5.11 13.86
C VAL A 57 8.75 -5.52 12.41
N PHE A 58 9.35 -6.64 12.01
CA PHE A 58 9.26 -7.15 10.65
C PHE A 58 9.04 -8.67 10.65
N PRO A 59 8.36 -9.21 9.62
CA PRO A 59 8.28 -10.65 9.45
C PRO A 59 9.66 -11.23 9.12
N THR A 60 9.88 -12.46 9.56
CA THR A 60 11.00 -13.28 9.15
C THR A 60 10.85 -13.71 7.69
N MET A 61 11.96 -14.07 7.03
CA MET A 61 11.96 -14.53 5.64
C MET A 61 11.09 -15.77 5.39
N ASN A 62 10.91 -16.62 6.41
CA ASN A 62 10.05 -17.79 6.30
C ASN A 62 8.56 -17.40 6.32
N GLU A 63 8.18 -16.48 7.22
CA GLU A 63 6.79 -15.98 7.33
C GLU A 63 6.31 -15.28 6.07
N LEU A 64 7.21 -14.67 5.28
CA LEU A 64 6.83 -14.00 4.02
C LEU A 64 6.08 -14.91 3.05
N ARG A 65 6.36 -16.22 3.09
CA ARG A 65 5.76 -17.20 2.17
C ARG A 65 4.28 -17.39 2.45
N ASP A 66 3.86 -17.22 3.70
CA ASP A 66 2.50 -17.48 4.19
C ASP A 66 1.50 -16.38 3.80
N TYR A 67 1.95 -15.27 3.23
CA TYR A 67 1.12 -14.14 2.84
C TYR A 67 0.91 -14.07 1.32
N ASP A 68 -0.31 -13.82 0.88
CA ASP A 68 -0.68 -13.61 -0.52
C ASP A 68 -0.37 -12.18 -1.00
N GLY A 69 -0.33 -11.22 -0.07
CA GLY A 69 -0.03 -9.82 -0.38
C GLY A 69 0.25 -8.96 0.84
N PHE A 70 0.82 -7.79 0.57
CA PHE A 70 1.24 -6.84 1.59
C PHE A 70 0.73 -5.44 1.25
N ILE A 71 0.20 -4.75 2.26
CA ILE A 71 -0.20 -3.35 2.17
C ILE A 71 0.76 -2.53 3.02
N ILE A 72 1.22 -1.40 2.50
CA ILE A 72 2.09 -0.45 3.18
C ILE A 72 1.30 0.84 3.41
N THR A 73 1.13 1.22 4.67
CA THR A 73 0.39 2.44 5.02
C THR A 73 1.18 3.71 4.66
N GLY A 74 0.51 4.85 4.77
CA GLY A 74 1.18 6.14 4.87
C GLY A 74 2.13 6.21 6.06
N SER A 75 3.02 7.20 6.05
CA SER A 75 3.92 7.51 7.15
C SER A 75 4.02 9.02 7.35
N ILE A 76 4.42 9.42 8.55
CA ILE A 76 4.82 10.80 8.86
C ILE A 76 6.32 11.04 8.60
N TYR A 77 7.06 9.98 8.29
CA TYR A 77 8.48 10.04 7.98
C TYR A 77 8.68 10.33 6.49
N ASP A 78 9.83 10.90 6.17
CA ASP A 78 10.23 11.14 4.78
C ASP A 78 10.49 9.80 4.08
N ALA A 79 9.91 9.61 2.89
CA ALA A 79 10.07 8.43 2.06
C ALA A 79 11.53 8.17 1.70
N TYR A 80 12.31 9.26 1.59
CA TYR A 80 13.75 9.29 1.29
C TYR A 80 14.64 9.26 2.54
N GLY A 81 14.06 9.21 3.75
CA GLY A 81 14.77 9.15 5.03
C GLY A 81 15.68 7.92 5.18
N ASN A 82 16.70 8.00 6.02
CA ASN A 82 17.68 6.92 6.23
C ASN A 82 17.57 6.25 7.60
N GLU A 83 16.42 6.39 8.25
CA GLU A 83 16.07 5.66 9.46
C GLU A 83 16.21 4.15 9.20
N SER A 84 16.82 3.44 10.15
CA SER A 84 17.17 2.02 9.96
C SER A 84 15.98 1.14 9.56
N TRP A 85 14.79 1.43 10.11
CA TRP A 85 13.56 0.69 9.77
C TRP A 85 13.07 0.99 8.34
N ILE A 86 13.27 2.21 7.82
CA ILE A 86 12.91 2.57 6.44
C ILE A 86 13.84 1.86 5.45
N LEU A 87 15.14 1.84 5.76
CA LEU A 87 16.12 1.12 4.95
C LEU A 87 15.83 -0.38 4.94
N TYR A 88 15.48 -0.95 6.10
CA TYR A 88 15.08 -2.36 6.20
C TYR A 88 13.76 -2.63 5.46
N LEU A 89 12.79 -1.72 5.54
CA LEU A 89 11.54 -1.81 4.78
C LEU A 89 11.81 -1.79 3.27
N CYS A 90 12.69 -0.92 2.76
CA CYS A 90 13.09 -0.93 1.35
C CYS A 90 13.65 -2.30 0.92
N PHE A 91 14.52 -2.88 1.74
CA PHE A 91 15.08 -4.21 1.48
C PHE A 91 14.01 -5.31 1.50
N LEU A 92 13.09 -5.28 2.46
CA LEU A 92 11.97 -6.20 2.54
C LEU A 92 11.07 -6.08 1.29
N LEU A 93 10.72 -4.86 0.87
CA LEU A 93 9.87 -4.65 -0.30
C LEU A 93 10.52 -5.12 -1.60
N GLN A 94 11.84 -4.92 -1.77
CA GLN A 94 12.59 -5.51 -2.88
C GLN A 94 12.56 -7.04 -2.85
N THR A 95 12.65 -7.63 -1.66
CA THR A 95 12.58 -9.09 -1.48
C THR A 95 11.19 -9.62 -1.86
N LEU A 96 10.13 -8.95 -1.42
CA LEU A 96 8.74 -9.32 -1.72
C LEU A 96 8.42 -9.20 -3.22
N ASP A 97 8.90 -8.13 -3.86
CA ASP A 97 8.79 -7.94 -5.31
C ASP A 97 9.51 -9.05 -6.08
N ALA A 98 10.75 -9.38 -5.70
CA ALA A 98 11.50 -10.49 -6.29
C ALA A 98 10.83 -11.86 -6.07
N MET A 99 10.06 -12.02 -4.98
CA MET A 99 9.24 -13.21 -4.72
C MET A 99 7.92 -13.22 -5.50
N GLY A 100 7.59 -12.17 -6.25
CA GLY A 100 6.33 -12.02 -6.97
C GLY A 100 5.11 -11.82 -6.05
N LYS A 101 5.32 -11.35 -4.82
CA LYS A 101 4.21 -11.05 -3.89
C LYS A 101 3.48 -9.79 -4.35
N LYS A 102 2.17 -9.73 -4.13
CA LYS A 102 1.38 -8.52 -4.41
C LYS A 102 1.70 -7.44 -3.39
N LEU A 103 2.05 -6.25 -3.86
CA LEU A 103 2.40 -5.09 -3.03
C LEU A 103 1.47 -3.92 -3.33
N PHE A 104 0.93 -3.30 -2.29
CA PHE A 104 0.11 -2.10 -2.41
C PHE A 104 0.59 -1.03 -1.42
N GLY A 105 1.14 0.07 -1.93
CA GLY A 105 1.66 1.17 -1.12
C GLY A 105 0.76 2.40 -1.15
N ILE A 106 0.57 3.04 -0.01
CA ILE A 106 -0.35 4.19 0.12
C ILE A 106 0.40 5.38 0.69
N CYS A 107 0.38 6.49 -0.05
CA CYS A 107 0.93 7.80 0.32
C CYS A 107 2.45 7.86 0.55
N PHE A 108 3.04 7.02 1.40
CA PHE A 108 4.42 7.12 1.87
C PHE A 108 5.49 7.09 0.76
N GLY A 109 5.22 6.60 -0.45
CA GLY A 109 6.21 6.57 -1.53
C GLY A 109 7.39 5.61 -1.35
N VAL A 110 7.57 5.00 -0.17
CA VAL A 110 8.68 4.08 0.12
C VAL A 110 8.71 2.87 -0.82
N LEU A 111 7.55 2.41 -1.32
CA LEU A 111 7.50 1.35 -2.31
C LEU A 111 8.15 1.77 -3.63
N CYS A 112 7.89 3.00 -4.11
CA CYS A 112 8.55 3.53 -5.30
C CYS A 112 10.06 3.60 -5.10
N ARG A 113 10.51 4.11 -3.94
CA ARG A 113 11.93 4.13 -3.59
C ARG A 113 12.55 2.74 -3.55
N ALA A 114 11.88 1.78 -2.92
CA ALA A 114 12.35 0.41 -2.81
C ALA A 114 12.58 -0.21 -4.19
N LEU A 115 11.68 0.07 -5.14
CA LEU A 115 11.74 -0.41 -6.52
C LEU A 115 12.59 0.50 -7.44
N ARG A 116 13.53 1.26 -6.87
CA ARG A 116 14.51 2.12 -7.58
C ARG A 116 13.90 3.33 -8.29
N GLY A 117 12.65 3.70 -7.99
CA GLY A 117 12.14 5.03 -8.27
C GLY A 117 12.82 6.07 -7.39
N LYS A 118 12.64 7.34 -7.74
CA LYS A 118 13.16 8.48 -6.99
C LYS A 118 12.01 9.21 -6.33
N VAL A 119 12.14 9.39 -5.02
CA VAL A 119 11.20 10.13 -4.19
C VAL A 119 11.94 11.27 -3.52
N GLY A 120 11.25 12.38 -3.31
CA GLY A 120 11.85 13.55 -2.71
C GLY A 120 10.79 14.51 -2.20
N LYS A 121 11.25 15.53 -1.50
CA LYS A 121 10.39 16.58 -0.98
C LYS A 121 9.82 17.42 -2.13
N ALA A 122 8.51 17.62 -2.15
CA ALA A 122 7.84 18.47 -3.12
C ALA A 122 8.37 19.91 -3.06
N ALA A 123 8.70 20.47 -4.22
CA ALA A 123 9.22 21.84 -4.33
C ALA A 123 8.18 22.90 -3.92
N THR A 124 6.90 22.56 -4.03
CA THR A 124 5.75 23.41 -3.68
C THR A 124 5.38 23.37 -2.20
N GLY A 125 6.01 22.49 -1.41
CA GLY A 125 5.72 22.32 0.01
C GLY A 125 4.61 21.30 0.26
N TRP A 126 3.72 21.60 1.21
CA TRP A 126 2.63 20.70 1.57
C TRP A 126 1.51 20.73 0.53
N ASP A 127 1.15 19.55 0.02
CA ASP A 127 -0.14 19.36 -0.65
C ASP A 127 -1.14 18.75 0.34
N ILE A 128 -2.15 19.54 0.70
CA ILE A 128 -3.24 19.12 1.59
C ILE A 128 -4.58 19.54 0.97
N GLY A 129 -5.49 18.58 0.83
CA GLY A 129 -6.88 18.84 0.48
C GLY A 129 -7.48 17.84 -0.48
N VAL A 130 -8.62 18.18 -1.05
CA VAL A 130 -9.24 17.38 -2.12
C VAL A 130 -8.64 17.83 -3.45
N ARG A 131 -8.11 16.89 -4.22
CA ARG A 131 -7.52 17.11 -5.54
C ARG A 131 -8.31 16.38 -6.60
N LYS A 132 -8.40 17.00 -7.77
CA LYS A 132 -8.94 16.34 -8.96
C LYS A 132 -7.81 15.52 -9.56
N VAL A 133 -8.01 14.21 -9.63
CA VAL A 133 -7.08 13.25 -10.19
C VAL A 133 -7.61 12.81 -11.54
N GLU A 134 -6.84 13.03 -12.59
CA GLU A 134 -7.18 12.67 -13.97
C GLU A 134 -6.66 11.28 -14.29
N MET A 135 -7.48 10.45 -14.93
CA MET A 135 -7.07 9.13 -15.42
C MET A 135 -6.23 9.27 -16.68
N MET A 136 -5.14 8.50 -16.76
CA MET A 136 -4.40 8.31 -18.01
C MET A 136 -5.26 7.50 -18.99
N GLY A 137 -5.16 7.79 -20.29
CA GLY A 137 -6.04 7.22 -21.32
C GLY A 137 -6.10 5.68 -21.31
N SER A 138 -7.28 5.14 -21.61
CA SER A 138 -7.65 3.75 -21.30
C SER A 138 -7.00 2.64 -22.15
N SER A 139 -6.04 2.95 -23.02
CA SER A 139 -5.50 1.98 -23.99
C SER A 139 -4.37 1.08 -23.45
N GLU A 140 -3.81 1.38 -22.28
CA GLU A 140 -2.56 0.74 -21.84
C GLU A 140 -2.68 -0.15 -20.59
N TRP A 141 -3.81 -0.09 -19.90
CA TRP A 141 -4.14 -0.79 -18.64
C TRP A 141 -5.17 -1.92 -18.84
N LYS A 142 -4.74 -3.08 -19.37
CA LYS A 142 -5.62 -4.20 -19.74
C LYS A 142 -6.47 -4.79 -18.60
N SER A 143 -6.10 -4.54 -17.34
CA SER A 143 -6.75 -5.11 -16.15
C SER A 143 -8.03 -4.40 -15.72
N VAL A 144 -8.49 -3.37 -16.44
CA VAL A 144 -9.69 -2.59 -16.05
C VAL A 144 -10.91 -2.82 -16.92
N GLU A 145 -10.80 -3.67 -17.93
CA GLU A 145 -11.99 -4.26 -18.55
C GLU A 145 -12.87 -4.98 -17.50
N GLU A 146 -12.29 -5.44 -16.39
CA GLU A 146 -12.98 -6.09 -15.26
C GLU A 146 -13.55 -5.12 -14.20
N MET A 147 -13.12 -3.86 -14.13
CA MET A 147 -13.55 -2.90 -13.08
C MET A 147 -14.72 -1.99 -13.51
N GLY A 148 -15.27 -2.17 -14.72
CA GLY A 148 -16.40 -1.38 -15.23
C GLY A 148 -16.00 0.01 -15.75
N GLU A 149 -16.99 0.90 -15.94
CA GLU A 149 -16.74 2.28 -16.39
C GLU A 149 -16.02 3.09 -15.31
N ILE A 150 -14.72 3.30 -15.49
CA ILE A 150 -13.95 4.21 -14.64
C ILE A 150 -14.15 5.66 -15.13
N PRO A 151 -14.52 6.60 -14.24
CA PRO A 151 -14.69 7.99 -14.62
C PRO A 151 -13.35 8.59 -15.07
N ARG A 152 -13.39 9.55 -16.00
CA ARG A 152 -12.18 10.24 -16.50
C ARG A 152 -11.39 10.95 -15.41
N SER A 153 -12.05 11.32 -14.31
CA SER A 153 -11.43 11.97 -13.17
C SER A 153 -12.11 11.59 -11.86
N LEU A 154 -11.35 11.60 -10.78
CA LEU A 154 -11.81 11.36 -9.40
C LEU A 154 -11.45 12.56 -8.52
N PHE A 155 -12.12 12.68 -7.37
CA PHE A 155 -11.70 13.58 -6.30
C PHE A 155 -11.08 12.76 -5.17
N ILE A 156 -9.79 12.96 -4.91
CA ILE A 156 -9.02 12.20 -3.93
C ILE A 156 -8.50 13.15 -2.85
N ILE A 157 -8.48 12.67 -1.60
CA ILE A 157 -7.86 13.41 -0.50
C ILE A 157 -6.36 13.17 -0.55
N GLU A 158 -5.60 14.25 -0.63
CA GLU A 158 -4.14 14.27 -0.60
C GLU A 158 -3.66 14.99 0.67
N CYS A 159 -2.60 14.45 1.28
CA CYS A 159 -1.94 15.02 2.45
C CYS A 159 -0.50 14.48 2.47
N HIS A 160 0.39 15.16 1.76
CA HIS A 160 1.80 14.78 1.68
C HIS A 160 2.69 16.00 1.42
N GLN A 161 3.96 15.83 1.72
CA GLN A 161 5.03 16.76 1.35
C GLN A 161 6.12 16.07 0.52
N ASP A 162 6.01 14.76 0.33
CA ASP A 162 6.89 13.96 -0.50
C ASP A 162 6.18 13.61 -1.80
N GLU A 163 6.93 13.53 -2.88
CA GLU A 163 6.43 13.18 -4.21
C GLU A 163 7.38 12.20 -4.91
N VAL A 164 6.84 11.46 -5.88
CA VAL A 164 7.61 10.59 -6.75
C VAL A 164 8.14 11.45 -7.91
N TRP A 165 9.45 11.65 -7.98
CA TRP A 165 10.11 12.37 -9.07
C TRP A 165 10.36 11.48 -10.28
N GLU A 166 10.68 10.21 -10.05
CA GLU A 166 10.97 9.24 -11.11
C GLU A 166 10.32 7.91 -10.72
N ILE A 167 9.44 7.38 -11.58
CA ILE A 167 8.77 6.10 -11.31
C ILE A 167 9.74 4.91 -11.48
N PRO A 168 9.50 3.77 -10.81
CA PRO A 168 10.26 2.54 -11.04
C PRO A 168 10.26 2.10 -12.51
N LEU A 169 11.33 1.42 -12.94
CA LEU A 169 11.39 0.86 -14.29
C LEU A 169 10.25 -0.14 -14.52
N GLY A 170 9.49 0.04 -15.61
CA GLY A 170 8.36 -0.81 -15.96
C GLY A 170 7.06 -0.46 -15.21
N ALA A 171 7.09 0.50 -14.28
CA ALA A 171 5.87 1.07 -13.74
C ALA A 171 5.16 1.95 -14.75
N GLN A 172 3.85 2.11 -14.57
CA GLN A 172 3.01 2.99 -15.38
C GLN A 172 2.23 3.92 -14.47
N VAL A 173 2.15 5.19 -14.85
CA VAL A 173 1.25 6.15 -14.22
C VAL A 173 -0.16 5.90 -14.73
N ILE A 174 -1.09 5.60 -13.83
CA ILE A 174 -2.50 5.37 -14.17
C ILE A 174 -3.37 6.61 -13.96
N CYS A 175 -2.95 7.51 -13.07
CA CYS A 175 -3.65 8.75 -12.78
C CYS A 175 -2.70 9.79 -12.17
N PHE A 176 -3.03 11.07 -12.28
CA PHE A 176 -2.21 12.18 -11.78
C PHE A 176 -3.06 13.39 -11.35
N SER A 177 -2.50 14.24 -10.50
CA SER A 177 -3.00 15.58 -10.12
C SER A 177 -1.96 16.63 -10.49
N ASP A 178 -2.42 17.85 -10.80
CA ASP A 178 -1.59 19.03 -11.13
C ASP A 178 -1.17 19.82 -9.88
#